data_AF-A0A530A7D2-F1
#
_entry.id   AF-A0A530A7D2-F1
#
_cell.length_a   1.000
_cell.length_b   1.000
_cell.length_c   1.000
_cell.angle_alpha   90.00
_cell.angle_beta   90.00
_cell.angle_gamma   90.00
#
_symmetry.space_group_name_H-M   'P 1'
#
loop_
_entity.id
_entity.type
_entity.pdbx_description
1 polymer ?
#
loop_
_entity_poly.entity_id
_entity_poly.type
_entity_poly.pdbx_seq_one_letter_code
_entity_poly.pdbx_strand_id
1 'polypeptide(L)'
;MKIVSYNIQYGIGLDGRYDVGRIADAVRGADVIALQEVTRNNPRNGDRDMVAEISEALPDYFAAYGSNFEVNVGSRLENGRAVTRTFQL
;
A
#
# COMPACT_ATOMS: atom_id res chain seq x y z
N MET A 1 25.41 -1.04 -3.33
CA MET A 1 24.11 -0.74 -3.96
C MET A 1 23.28 -2.01 -4.01
N LYS A 2 22.16 -2.05 -3.29
CA LYS A 2 21.21 -3.15 -3.16
C LYS A 2 19.84 -2.68 -3.66
N ILE A 3 19.29 -3.39 -4.63
CA ILE A 3 17.98 -3.09 -5.21
C ILE A 3 17.08 -4.30 -4.98
N VAL A 4 15.87 -4.07 -4.49
CA VAL A 4 14.91 -5.14 -4.19
C VAL A 4 13.62 -4.89 -4.98
N SER A 5 13.09 -5.96 -5.58
CA SER A 5 11.72 -6.00 -6.09
C SER A 5 10.94 -7.06 -5.32
N TYR A 6 9.73 -6.74 -4.90
CA TYR A 6 8.88 -7.68 -4.16
C TYR A 6 7.39 -7.46 -4.47
N ASN A 7 6.73 -8.50 -4.98
CA ASN A 7 5.28 -8.55 -5.05
C ASN A 7 4.74 -9.02 -3.69
N ILE A 8 3.96 -8.15 -3.04
CA ILE A 8 3.57 -8.31 -1.64
C ILE A 8 2.14 -8.82 -1.46
N GLN A 9 1.47 -9.29 -2.53
CA GLN A 9 0.14 -9.92 -2.46
C GLN A 9 -0.87 -9.09 -1.61
N TYR A 10 -0.96 -7.78 -1.88
CA TYR A 10 -1.83 -6.85 -1.14
C TYR A 10 -1.58 -6.78 0.37
N GLY A 11 -0.39 -7.17 0.83
CA GLY A 11 -0.01 -7.21 2.24
C GLY A 11 -0.28 -8.55 2.93
N ILE A 12 -0.80 -9.55 2.22
CA ILE A 12 -1.26 -10.82 2.80
C ILE A 12 -0.18 -11.90 2.67
N GLY A 13 0.26 -12.43 3.81
CA GLY A 13 1.20 -13.56 3.86
C GLY A 13 0.56 -14.91 3.52
N LEU A 14 1.38 -15.95 3.38
CA LEU A 14 0.92 -17.34 3.20
C LEU A 14 0.10 -17.86 4.39
N ASP A 15 0.23 -17.21 5.55
CA ASP A 15 -0.58 -17.42 6.75
C ASP A 15 -1.95 -16.72 6.69
N GLY A 16 -2.28 -16.07 5.57
CA GLY A 16 -3.54 -15.35 5.36
C GLY A 16 -3.66 -14.06 6.17
N ARG A 17 -2.57 -13.58 6.78
CA ARG A 17 -2.56 -12.40 7.64
C ARG A 17 -2.01 -11.19 6.90
N TYR A 18 -2.67 -10.05 7.09
CA TYR A 18 -2.16 -8.75 6.65
C TYR A 18 -1.08 -8.25 7.60
N ASP A 19 0.12 -7.94 7.09
CA ASP A 19 1.26 -7.51 7.90
C ASP A 19 2.27 -6.68 7.08
N VAL A 20 2.14 -5.35 7.12
CA VAL A 20 3.08 -4.43 6.46
C VAL A 20 4.46 -4.42 7.15
N GLY A 21 4.51 -4.66 8.46
CA GLY A 21 5.77 -4.71 9.21
C GLY A 21 6.68 -5.82 8.68
N ARG A 22 6.12 -7.01 8.46
CA ARG A 22 6.84 -8.14 7.85
C ARG A 22 7.43 -7.81 6.48
N ILE A 23 6.70 -7.05 5.67
CA ILE A 23 7.17 -6.62 4.35
C ILE A 23 8.31 -5.61 4.50
N ALA A 24 8.13 -4.60 5.34
CA ALA A 24 9.14 -3.58 5.60
C ALA A 24 10.46 -4.21 6.09
N ASP A 25 10.38 -5.16 7.02
CA ASP A 25 11.54 -5.88 7.55
C ASP A 25 12.26 -6.71 6.49
N ALA A 26 11.53 -7.33 5.55
CA ALA A 26 12.10 -8.12 4.48
C ALA A 26 12.92 -7.28 3.47
N VAL A 27 12.55 -6.01 3.28
CA VAL A 27 13.18 -5.11 2.28
C VAL A 27 14.12 -4.07 2.89
N ARG A 28 14.13 -3.91 4.23
CA ARG A 28 14.89 -2.89 4.96
C ARG A 28 16.37 -2.92 4.58
N GLY A 29 16.95 -1.73 4.42
CA GLY A 29 18.36 -1.54 4.07
C GLY A 29 18.69 -1.75 2.59
N ALA A 30 17.70 -1.93 1.72
CA ALA A 30 17.90 -1.75 0.28
C ALA A 30 18.06 -0.25 -0.04
N ASP A 31 18.86 0.09 -1.04
CA ASP A 31 18.98 1.47 -1.52
C ASP A 31 17.76 1.87 -2.37
N VAL A 32 17.16 0.91 -3.08
CA VAL A 32 15.92 1.08 -3.86
C VAL A 32 15.01 -0.11 -3.65
N ILE A 33 13.72 0.17 -3.42
CA ILE A 33 12.67 -0.83 -3.20
C ILE A 33 11.57 -0.61 -4.23
N ALA A 34 11.26 -1.65 -5.01
CA ALA A 34 10.13 -1.69 -5.94
C ALA A 34 9.08 -2.69 -5.45
N LEU A 35 7.93 -2.19 -4.98
CA LEU A 35 6.84 -3.04 -4.51
C LEU A 35 5.76 -3.15 -5.58
N GLN A 36 5.25 -4.36 -5.80
CA GLN A 36 4.06 -4.62 -6.65
C GLN A 36 2.88 -5.04 -5.78
N GLU A 37 1.65 -4.82 -6.27
CA GLU A 37 0.41 -5.11 -5.53
C GLU A 37 0.26 -4.27 -4.25
N VAL A 38 0.74 -3.02 -4.28
CA VAL A 38 0.48 -2.00 -3.26
C VAL A 38 -0.84 -1.32 -3.58
N THR A 39 -1.80 -1.38 -2.65
CA THR A 39 -3.18 -0.93 -2.92
C THR A 39 -3.65 0.14 -1.94
N ARG A 40 -4.66 0.90 -2.36
CA ARG A 40 -5.49 1.72 -1.47
C ARG A 40 -6.94 1.34 -1.58
N ASN A 41 -7.64 1.26 -0.45
CA ASN A 41 -9.06 0.94 -0.37
C ASN A 41 -9.41 -0.40 -1.05
N ASN A 42 -8.54 -1.41 -0.94
CA ASN A 42 -8.82 -2.75 -1.44
C ASN A 42 -9.68 -3.54 -0.43
N PRO A 43 -10.90 -3.99 -0.78
CA PRO A 43 -11.73 -4.74 0.15
C PRO A 43 -11.07 -6.04 0.65
N ARG A 44 -10.13 -6.61 -0.12
CA ARG A 44 -9.44 -7.87 0.24
C ARG A 44 -8.47 -7.71 1.41
N ASN A 45 -8.02 -6.51 1.72
CA ASN A 45 -7.17 -6.24 2.89
C ASN A 45 -7.84 -5.33 3.93
N GLY A 46 -9.16 -5.12 3.82
CA GLY A 46 -9.91 -4.27 4.76
C GLY A 46 -9.80 -2.78 4.45
N ASP A 47 -9.78 -2.43 3.16
CA ASP A 47 -9.78 -1.04 2.66
C ASP A 47 -8.57 -0.20 3.14
N ARG A 48 -7.42 -0.85 3.33
CA ARG A 48 -6.20 -0.23 3.86
C ARG A 48 -5.60 0.79 2.89
N ASP A 49 -4.91 1.79 3.42
CA ASP A 49 -4.00 2.64 2.64
C ASP A 49 -2.57 2.09 2.81
N MET A 50 -2.19 1.12 1.97
CA MET A 50 -0.88 0.49 2.09
C MET A 50 0.25 1.47 1.83
N VAL A 51 0.04 2.51 1.02
CA VAL A 51 1.07 3.51 0.74
C VAL A 51 1.41 4.25 2.03
N ALA A 52 0.39 4.70 2.76
CA ALA A 52 0.59 5.36 4.05
C ALA A 52 1.26 4.43 5.08
N GLU A 53 0.78 3.19 5.22
CA GLU A 53 1.31 2.22 6.18
C GLU A 53 2.76 1.81 5.87
N ILE A 54 3.11 1.63 4.58
CA ILE A 54 4.49 1.32 4.16
C ILE A 54 5.42 2.52 4.39
N SER A 55 4.97 3.74 4.08
CA SER A 55 5.74 4.96 4.35
C SER A 55 5.99 5.17 5.84
N GLU A 56 5.03 4.83 6.70
CA GLU A 56 5.21 4.87 8.16
C GLU A 56 6.21 3.80 8.64
N ALA A 57 6.17 2.60 8.06
CA ALA A 57 7.08 1.50 8.43
C ALA A 57 8.53 1.69 7.91
N LEU A 58 8.72 2.52 6.88
CA LEU A 58 10.00 2.83 6.24
C LEU A 58 10.23 4.37 6.22
N PRO A 59 10.34 5.03 7.39
CA PRO A 59 10.31 6.49 7.49
C PRO A 59 11.51 7.19 6.84
N ASP A 60 12.61 6.47 6.64
CA ASP A 60 13.84 7.00 6.05
C ASP A 60 13.84 6.96 4.50
N TYR A 61 12.74 6.53 3.88
CA TYR A 61 12.59 6.41 2.43
C TYR A 61 11.63 7.45 1.85
N PHE A 62 11.96 7.95 0.66
CA PHE A 62 11.01 8.68 -0.17
C PHE A 62 10.14 7.71 -0.96
N ALA A 63 8.86 8.03 -1.11
CA ALA A 63 7.90 7.18 -1.82
C ALA A 63 7.38 7.86 -3.09
N ALA A 64 7.27 7.07 -4.15
CA ALA A 64 6.49 7.41 -5.35
C ALA A 64 5.49 6.28 -5.57
N TYR A 65 4.21 6.62 -5.78
CA TYR A 65 3.14 5.67 -5.99
C TYR A 65 2.36 6.02 -7.26
N GLY A 66 2.16 5.03 -8.11
CA GLY A 66 1.33 5.11 -9.31
C GLY A 66 0.52 3.83 -9.40
N SER A 67 -0.80 3.95 -9.27
CA SER A 67 -1.69 2.80 -9.42
C SER A 67 -1.81 2.39 -10.89
N ASN A 68 -1.85 1.10 -11.16
CA ASN A 68 -2.10 0.57 -12.50
C ASN A 68 -3.59 0.50 -12.85
N PHE A 69 -4.47 0.58 -11.84
CA PHE A 69 -5.91 0.55 -12.01
C PHE A 69 -6.60 1.38 -10.92
N GLU A 70 -7.45 2.31 -11.34
CA GLU A 70 -8.15 3.21 -10.45
C GLU A 70 -9.66 3.22 -10.75
N VAL A 71 -10.50 3.04 -9.73
CA VAL A 71 -11.96 3.12 -9.87
C VAL A 71 -12.62 3.79 -8.67
N ASN A 72 -13.58 4.67 -8.93
CA ASN A 72 -14.42 5.25 -7.88
C ASN A 72 -15.33 4.16 -7.31
N VAL A 73 -15.21 3.91 -6.00
CA VAL A 73 -15.99 2.89 -5.28
C VAL A 73 -17.02 3.51 -4.33
N GLY A 74 -17.11 4.83 -4.28
CA GLY A 74 -18.08 5.54 -3.47
C GLY A 74 -17.83 7.03 -3.41
N SER A 75 -18.90 7.79 -3.24
CA SER A 75 -18.83 9.23 -3.00
C SER A 75 -19.90 9.62 -1.98
N ARG A 76 -19.53 10.44 -0.99
CA ARG A 76 -20.43 10.88 0.09
C ARG A 76 -20.03 12.24 0.65
N LEU A 77 -20.96 12.88 1.35
CA LEU A 77 -20.65 14.05 2.17
C LEU A 77 -20.19 13.57 3.57
N GLU A 78 -19.02 13.99 4.01
CA GLU A 78 -18.49 13.79 5.36
C GLU A 78 -18.20 15.15 5.99
N ASN A 79 -18.82 15.46 7.13
CA ASN A 79 -18.62 16.73 7.85
C ASN A 79 -18.76 17.97 6.95
N GLY A 80 -19.75 17.95 6.04
CA GLY A 80 -20.01 19.04 5.08
C GLY A 80 -19.04 19.08 3.88
N ARG A 81 -18.13 18.13 3.75
CA ARG A 81 -17.16 18.04 2.65
C ARG A 81 -17.49 16.86 1.73
N ALA A 82 -17.45 17.08 0.41
CA ALA A 82 -17.51 16.00 -0.56
C ALA A 82 -16.23 15.15 -0.47
N VAL A 83 -16.42 13.84 -0.29
CA VAL A 83 -15.35 12.84 -0.23
C VAL A 83 -15.65 11.77 -1.27
N THR A 84 -14.68 11.53 -2.15
CA THR A 84 -14.68 10.40 -3.09
C THR A 84 -13.67 9.37 -2.60
N ARG A 85 -14.10 8.11 -2.57
CA ARG A 85 -13.24 6.97 -2.27
C ARG A 85 -12.97 6.20 -3.56
N THR A 86 -11.71 5.89 -3.73
CA THR A 86 -11.22 5.25 -4.95
C THR A 86 -10.43 4.01 -4.56
N PHE A 87 -10.75 2.88 -5.17
CA PHE A 87 -9.91 1.69 -5.10
C PHE A 87 -8.77 1.85 -6.11
N GLN A 88 -7.54 1.67 -5.62
CA GLN A 88 -6.30 1.72 -6.39
C GLN A 88 -5.58 0.38 -6.25
N LEU A 89 -5.27 -0.26 -7.39
CA LEU A 89 -4.50 -1.51 -7.46
C LEU A 89 -2.99 -1.25 -7.58
#